data_AF-A0A3M1L1B2-F1
#
_entry.id   AF-A0A3M1L1B2-F1
#
_cell.length_a   1.000
_cell.length_b   1.000
_cell.length_c   1.000
_cell.angle_alpha   90.00
_cell.angle_beta   90.00
_cell.angle_gamma   90.00
#
_symmetry.space_group_name_H-M   'P 1'
#
loop_
_entity.id
_entity.type
_entity.pdbx_description
1 polymer ?
#
loop_
_entity_poly.entity_id
_entity_poly.type
_entity_poly.pdbx_seq_one_letter_code
_entity_poly.pdbx_strand_id
1 'polypeptide(L)'
;QNIVRTYGVKAEEIQAIIATSKAELRWQARCYRKYRSMLEISDRIVILVDDGIARGLTTYAAVKTLKQRQPQKIIIATPMALLPAIKILQTEVDDIVCLFTAKDWQAVGLWYQSLKPVTDQEICDLLSQGTQKRLVNSFH
;
A
#
# COMPACT_ATOMS: atom_id res chain seq x y z
N GLN A 1 14.93 21.35 -4.09
CA GLN A 1 14.48 22.58 -3.41
C GLN A 1 13.60 22.20 -2.23
N ASN A 2 13.83 22.75 -1.04
CA ASN A 2 13.18 22.32 0.20
C ASN A 2 11.79 22.99 0.34
N ILE A 3 10.75 22.29 -0.12
CA ILE A 3 9.35 22.75 -0.23
C ILE A 3 8.81 23.33 1.10
N VAL A 4 9.34 22.82 2.22
CA VAL A 4 9.00 23.25 3.59
C VAL A 4 9.24 24.75 3.83
N ARG A 5 10.29 25.32 3.23
CA ARG A 5 10.64 26.74 3.42
C ARG A 5 9.73 27.68 2.62
N THR A 6 9.11 27.18 1.55
CA THR A 6 8.30 27.99 0.62
C THR A 6 6.90 28.29 1.16
N TYR A 7 6.37 27.46 2.06
CA TYR A 7 5.00 27.58 2.58
C TYR A 7 4.92 27.98 4.07
N GLY A 8 6.04 28.32 4.71
CA GLY A 8 6.04 28.78 6.12
C GLY A 8 5.63 27.72 7.15
N VAL A 9 5.61 26.44 6.76
CA VAL A 9 5.28 25.33 7.67
C VAL A 9 6.44 25.13 8.63
N LYS A 10 6.14 25.19 9.93
CA LYS A 10 7.16 25.04 10.97
C LYS A 10 7.61 23.59 11.06
N ALA A 11 8.89 23.37 11.36
CA ALA A 11 9.44 22.02 11.49
C ALA A 11 8.69 21.22 12.57
N GLU A 12 8.27 21.91 13.64
CA GLU A 12 7.51 21.37 14.75
C GLU A 12 6.13 20.86 14.33
N GLU A 13 5.45 21.59 13.43
CA GLU A 13 4.14 21.19 12.88
C GLU A 13 4.25 19.89 12.06
N ILE A 14 5.31 19.78 11.26
CA ILE A 14 5.60 18.56 10.49
C ILE A 14 5.87 17.39 11.44
N GLN A 15 6.68 17.59 12.48
CA GLN A 15 6.98 16.52 13.45
C GLN A 15 5.73 16.07 14.21
N ALA A 16 4.84 16.99 14.57
CA ALA A 16 3.58 16.65 15.21
C ALA A 16 2.69 15.78 14.31
N ILE A 17 2.55 16.13 13.03
CA ILE A 17 1.79 15.34 12.05
C ILE A 17 2.41 13.95 11.90
N ILE A 18 3.74 13.86 11.74
CA ILE A 18 4.45 12.58 11.64
C ILE A 18 4.21 11.70 12.87
N ALA A 19 4.26 12.28 14.08
CA ALA A 19 4.04 11.55 15.32
C ALA A 19 2.63 10.96 15.39
N THR A 20 1.63 11.76 15.05
CA THR A 20 0.21 11.35 15.00
C THR A 20 -0.02 10.25 13.97
N SER A 21 0.41 10.43 12.71
CA SER A 21 0.26 9.41 11.66
C SER A 21 0.99 8.11 12.01
N LYS A 22 2.17 8.18 12.64
CA LYS A 22 2.86 6.98 13.12
C LYS A 22 2.09 6.26 14.23
N ALA A 23 1.43 6.99 15.12
CA ALA A 23 0.61 6.38 16.18
C ALA A 23 -0.60 5.66 15.60
N GLU A 24 -1.27 6.28 14.63
CA GLU A 24 -2.38 5.69 13.89
C GLU A 24 -1.95 4.42 13.14
N LEU A 25 -0.87 4.47 12.35
CA LEU A 25 -0.34 3.31 11.64
C LEU A 25 0.02 2.16 12.60
N ARG A 26 0.57 2.47 13.78
CA ARG A 26 0.85 1.45 14.81
C ARG A 26 -0.44 0.83 15.36
N TRP A 27 -1.47 1.62 15.56
CA TRP A 27 -2.77 1.12 16.02
C TRP A 27 -3.43 0.25 14.95
N GLN A 28 -3.51 0.72 13.70
CA GLN A 28 -4.03 -0.04 12.55
C GLN A 28 -3.27 -1.36 12.36
N ALA A 29 -1.94 -1.32 12.39
CA ALA A 29 -1.12 -2.53 12.25
C ALA A 29 -1.42 -3.57 13.34
N ARG A 30 -1.72 -3.15 14.58
CA ARG A 30 -2.16 -4.07 15.64
C ARG A 30 -3.58 -4.59 15.41
N CYS A 31 -4.53 -3.73 15.06
CA CYS A 31 -5.92 -4.12 14.82
C CYS A 31 -6.04 -5.10 13.64
N TYR A 32 -5.40 -4.79 12.51
CA TYR A 32 -5.46 -5.63 11.30
C TYR A 32 -4.77 -6.98 11.49
N ARG A 33 -3.65 -6.98 12.21
CA ARG A 33 -2.88 -8.20 12.46
C ARG A 33 -3.52 -9.08 13.54
N LYS A 34 -4.17 -8.50 14.56
CA LYS A 34 -4.63 -9.19 15.77
C LYS A 34 -3.51 -10.10 16.32
N TYR A 35 -3.72 -11.42 16.32
CA TYR A 35 -2.77 -12.42 16.81
C TYR A 35 -1.92 -13.08 15.71
N ARG A 36 -1.99 -12.60 14.46
CA ARG A 36 -1.29 -13.21 13.33
C ARG A 36 0.19 -12.84 13.36
N SER A 37 1.07 -13.81 13.10
CA SER A 37 2.46 -13.53 12.80
C SER A 37 2.58 -12.76 11.49
N MET A 38 3.72 -12.08 11.28
CA MET A 38 4.02 -11.56 9.95
C MET A 38 4.18 -12.72 8.97
N LEU A 39 3.65 -12.56 7.76
CA LEU A 39 3.86 -13.53 6.70
C LEU A 39 5.35 -13.61 6.34
N GLU A 40 5.88 -14.82 6.25
CA GLU A 40 7.21 -15.05 5.68
C GLU A 40 7.15 -14.88 4.16
N ILE A 41 7.97 -13.97 3.64
CA ILE A 41 7.98 -13.62 2.22
C ILE A 41 9.35 -13.79 1.56
N SER A 42 10.35 -14.25 2.29
CA SER A 42 11.67 -14.58 1.72
C SER A 42 11.51 -15.60 0.60
N ASP A 43 12.18 -15.38 -0.52
CA ASP A 43 12.15 -16.26 -1.69
C ASP A 43 10.74 -16.53 -2.25
N ARG A 44 9.78 -15.63 -1.97
CA ARG A 44 8.42 -15.67 -2.55
C ARG A 44 8.23 -14.58 -3.58
N ILE A 45 7.34 -14.85 -4.55
CA ILE A 45 6.79 -13.82 -5.41
C ILE A 45 5.71 -13.07 -4.62
N VAL A 46 5.89 -11.76 -4.43
CA VAL A 46 4.95 -10.88 -3.74
C VAL A 46 4.20 -10.05 -4.78
N ILE A 47 2.87 -10.14 -4.76
CA ILE A 47 2.00 -9.29 -5.57
C ILE A 47 1.42 -8.20 -4.67
N LEU A 48 1.84 -6.96 -4.90
CA LEU A 48 1.32 -5.78 -4.21
C LEU A 48 0.15 -5.21 -5.01
N VAL A 49 -1.04 -5.20 -4.40
CA VAL A 49 -2.29 -4.76 -5.05
C VAL A 49 -2.76 -3.45 -4.43
N ASP A 50 -3.22 -2.52 -5.27
CA ASP A 50 -3.85 -1.26 -4.85
C ASP A 50 -5.00 -0.90 -5.80
N ASP A 51 -5.99 -0.15 -5.32
CA ASP A 51 -7.17 0.25 -6.09
C ASP A 51 -6.87 1.33 -7.14
N GLY A 52 -5.79 2.09 -6.96
CA GLY A 52 -5.24 2.95 -7.99
C GLY A 52 -4.03 3.73 -7.52
N ILE A 53 -3.10 3.97 -8.44
CA ILE A 53 -1.81 4.58 -8.11
C ILE A 53 -1.71 5.98 -8.73
N ALA A 54 -1.99 7.01 -7.92
CA ALA A 54 -1.85 8.40 -8.36
C ALA A 54 -0.40 8.89 -8.34
N ARG A 55 0.14 9.17 -7.15
CA ARG A 55 1.53 9.67 -6.98
C ARG A 55 2.57 8.55 -6.78
N GLY A 56 2.12 7.34 -6.46
CA GLY A 56 3.00 6.19 -6.22
C GLY A 56 3.80 6.22 -4.92
N LEU A 57 3.72 7.27 -4.10
CA LEU A 57 4.54 7.39 -2.88
C LEU A 57 4.25 6.30 -1.84
N THR A 58 2.97 5.99 -1.61
CA THR A 58 2.57 4.92 -0.68
C THR A 58 3.05 3.55 -1.17
N THR A 59 2.81 3.24 -2.44
CA THR A 59 3.26 2.01 -3.09
C THR A 59 4.78 1.89 -3.07
N TYR A 60 5.51 2.98 -3.34
CA TYR A 60 6.97 3.03 -3.29
C TYR A 60 7.49 2.73 -1.88
N ALA A 61 6.90 3.33 -0.85
CA ALA A 61 7.27 3.04 0.54
C ALA A 61 7.03 1.56 0.89
N ALA A 62 5.90 1.00 0.47
CA ALA A 62 5.60 -0.42 0.66
C ALA A 62 6.63 -1.33 -0.04
N VAL A 63 6.99 -1.03 -1.29
CA VAL A 63 8.02 -1.76 -2.04
C VAL A 63 9.36 -1.72 -1.31
N LYS A 64 9.80 -0.55 -0.81
CA LYS A 64 11.06 -0.44 -0.05
C LYS A 64 11.03 -1.30 1.23
N THR A 65 9.92 -1.33 1.96
CA THR A 65 9.77 -2.21 3.12
C THR A 65 9.76 -3.69 2.74
N LEU A 66 9.10 -4.07 1.64
CA LEU A 66 9.08 -5.45 1.16
C LEU A 66 10.46 -5.94 0.74
N LYS A 67 11.25 -5.14 0.02
CA LYS A 67 12.62 -5.47 -0.39
C LYS A 67 13.53 -5.86 0.77
N GLN A 68 13.37 -5.21 1.94
CA GLN A 68 14.15 -5.54 3.14
C GLN A 68 13.93 -6.98 3.64
N ARG A 69 12.84 -7.62 3.23
CA ARG A 69 12.47 -8.99 3.59
C ARG A 69 12.82 -10.01 2.50
N GLN A 70 13.60 -9.60 1.50
CA GLN A 70 14.21 -10.46 0.47
C GLN A 70 13.23 -11.38 -0.29
N PRO A 71 12.13 -10.85 -0.85
CA PRO A 71 11.28 -11.64 -1.73
C PRO A 71 12.02 -12.02 -3.01
N GLN A 72 11.61 -13.12 -3.65
CA GLN A 72 12.14 -13.53 -4.96
C GLN A 72 11.80 -12.50 -6.04
N LYS A 73 10.57 -11.97 -6.01
CA LYS A 73 10.08 -10.93 -6.93
C LYS A 73 9.03 -10.08 -6.24
N ILE A 74 8.91 -8.83 -6.68
CA ILE A 74 7.82 -7.92 -6.36
C ILE A 74 7.12 -7.53 -7.65
N ILE A 75 5.82 -7.77 -7.73
CA ILE A 75 4.97 -7.38 -8.85
C ILE A 75 3.91 -6.42 -8.31
N ILE A 76 3.70 -5.29 -8.96
CA ILE A 76 2.59 -4.40 -8.65
C ILE A 76 1.41 -4.76 -9.56
N ALA A 77 0.20 -4.85 -9.01
CA ALA A 77 -1.02 -5.04 -9.78
C ALA A 77 -2.06 -3.99 -9.38
N THR A 78 -2.58 -3.25 -10.35
CA THR A 78 -3.57 -2.20 -10.10
C THR A 78 -4.49 -2.00 -11.31
N PRO A 79 -5.77 -1.68 -11.13
CA PRO A 79 -6.64 -1.39 -12.26
C PRO A 79 -6.29 -0.05 -12.92
N MET A 80 -5.72 0.91 -12.19
CA MET A 80 -5.37 2.21 -12.76
C MET A 80 -4.12 2.83 -12.13
N ALA A 81 -3.25 3.40 -12.96
CA ALA A 81 -2.14 4.22 -12.47
C ALA A 81 -1.87 5.44 -13.37
N LEU A 82 -1.35 6.51 -12.78
CA LEU A 82 -0.83 7.63 -13.56
C LEU A 82 0.55 7.28 -14.12
N LEU A 83 0.81 7.69 -15.36
CA LEU A 83 2.09 7.44 -16.03
C LEU A 83 3.33 7.86 -15.21
N PRO A 84 3.37 9.01 -14.51
CA PRO A 84 4.51 9.38 -13.67
C PRO A 84 4.77 8.37 -12.53
N ALA A 85 3.72 7.80 -11.93
CA ALA A 85 3.88 6.81 -10.88
C ALA A 85 4.44 5.50 -11.43
N ILE A 86 3.96 5.03 -12.59
CA ILE A 86 4.50 3.85 -13.28
C ILE A 86 6.00 4.04 -13.55
N LYS A 87 6.40 5.20 -14.08
CA LYS A 87 7.81 5.49 -14.38
C LYS A 87 8.74 5.41 -13.18
N ILE A 88 8.25 5.81 -12.00
CA ILE A 88 9.01 5.75 -10.74
C ILE A 88 9.02 4.31 -10.20
N LEU A 89 7.90 3.60 -10.27
CA LEU A 89 7.76 2.28 -9.69
C LEU A 89 8.44 1.19 -10.52
N GLN A 90 8.46 1.29 -11.84
CA GLN A 90 9.06 0.28 -12.74
C GLN A 90 10.57 0.11 -12.49
N THR A 91 11.26 1.12 -11.95
CA THR A 91 12.67 1.02 -11.59
C THR A 91 12.89 0.32 -10.24
N GLU A 92 11.81 0.01 -9.54
CA GLU A 92 11.83 -0.52 -8.18
C GLU A 92 11.23 -1.92 -8.05
N VAL A 93 10.55 -2.43 -9.06
CA VAL A 93 9.88 -3.74 -9.01
C VAL A 93 10.19 -4.56 -10.25
N ASP A 94 9.93 -5.87 -10.20
CA ASP A 94 10.18 -6.77 -11.31
C ASP A 94 9.16 -6.59 -12.44
N ASP A 95 7.91 -6.26 -12.10
CA ASP A 95 6.84 -6.05 -13.08
C ASP A 95 5.70 -5.17 -12.53
N ILE A 96 4.96 -4.55 -13.44
CA ILE A 96 3.75 -3.76 -13.16
C ILE A 96 2.63 -4.17 -14.11
N VAL A 97 1.58 -4.76 -13.55
CA VAL A 97 0.33 -5.06 -14.23
C VAL A 97 -0.66 -3.92 -13.98
N CYS A 98 -0.88 -3.09 -14.99
CA CYS A 98 -1.80 -1.95 -14.93
C CYS A 98 -2.84 -2.03 -16.05
N LEU A 99 -4.12 -2.11 -15.71
CA LEU A 99 -5.19 -2.25 -16.73
C LEU A 99 -5.42 -0.94 -17.50
N PHE A 100 -5.29 0.21 -16.81
CA PHE A 100 -5.50 1.52 -17.43
C PHE A 100 -4.44 2.52 -16.96
N THR A 101 -3.75 3.13 -17.92
CA THR A 101 -2.75 4.18 -17.64
C THR A 101 -3.28 5.54 -18.04
N ALA A 102 -3.52 6.41 -17.06
CA ALA A 102 -3.93 7.79 -17.31
C ALA A 102 -2.71 8.71 -17.53
N LYS A 103 -2.85 9.65 -18.48
CA LYS A 103 -1.82 10.66 -18.77
C LYS A 103 -1.98 11.92 -17.94
N ASP A 104 -3.22 12.29 -17.62
CA ASP A 104 -3.55 13.50 -16.87
C ASP A 104 -3.88 13.18 -15.42
N TRP A 105 -3.49 14.11 -14.54
CA TRP A 105 -3.73 13.94 -13.11
C TRP A 105 -5.21 14.09 -12.78
N GLN A 106 -5.79 13.02 -12.26
CA GLN A 106 -7.14 12.98 -11.70
C GLN A 106 -7.12 12.11 -10.43
N ALA A 107 -8.06 12.36 -9.52
CA ALA A 107 -8.22 11.52 -8.33
C ALA A 107 -8.60 10.10 -8.75
N VAL A 108 -8.07 9.08 -8.05
CA VAL A 108 -8.37 7.66 -8.32
C VAL A 108 -9.88 7.41 -8.33
N GLY A 109 -10.63 8.04 -7.43
CA GLY A 109 -12.08 7.89 -7.31
C GLY A 109 -12.88 8.27 -8.56
N LEU A 110 -12.34 9.08 -9.48
CA LEU A 110 -13.03 9.43 -10.73
C LEU A 110 -13.09 8.27 -11.74
N TRP A 111 -12.26 7.24 -11.54
CA TRP A 111 -12.22 6.04 -12.38
C TRP A 111 -13.17 4.93 -11.91
N TYR A 112 -13.90 5.18 -10.82
CA TYR A 112 -14.83 4.24 -10.23
C TYR A 112 -16.24 4.83 -10.24
N GLN A 113 -17.21 4.05 -10.73
CA GLN A 113 -18.63 4.42 -10.61
C GLN A 113 -19.05 4.57 -9.13
N SER A 114 -18.41 3.81 -8.24
CA SER A 114 -18.58 3.89 -6.80
C SER A 114 -17.28 3.47 -6.11
N LEU A 115 -16.59 4.41 -5.47
CA LEU A 115 -15.46 4.14 -4.59
C LEU A 115 -15.85 4.48 -3.15
N LYS A 116 -16.39 3.50 -2.43
CA LYS A 116 -16.79 3.68 -1.04
C LYS A 116 -15.57 3.55 -0.13
N PRO A 117 -15.41 4.44 0.87
CA PRO A 117 -14.39 4.26 1.89
C PRO A 117 -14.56 2.90 2.57
N VAL A 118 -13.47 2.16 2.74
CA VAL A 118 -13.44 0.91 3.50
C VAL A 118 -13.12 1.24 4.96
N THR A 119 -13.95 0.74 5.86
CA THR A 119 -13.76 0.94 7.30
C THR A 119 -12.73 -0.02 7.89
N ASP A 120 -12.11 0.37 9.00
CA ASP A 120 -11.18 -0.51 9.74
C ASP A 120 -11.84 -1.84 10.16
N GLN A 121 -13.15 -1.79 10.45
CA GLN A 121 -13.94 -2.97 10.81
C GLN A 121 -14.06 -3.93 9.63
N GLU A 122 -14.42 -3.43 8.44
CA GLU A 122 -14.49 -4.25 7.22
C GLU A 122 -13.13 -4.89 6.90
N ILE A 123 -12.03 -4.15 7.05
CA ILE A 123 -10.67 -4.70 6.89
C ILE A 123 -10.44 -5.85 7.87
N CYS A 124 -10.76 -5.66 9.15
CA CYS A 124 -10.60 -6.68 10.18
C CYS A 124 -11.41 -7.95 9.89
N ASP A 125 -12.63 -7.79 9.37
CA ASP A 125 -13.52 -8.89 9.05
C ASP A 125 -13.00 -9.68 7.84
N LEU A 126 -12.59 -9.00 6.76
CA LEU A 126 -12.01 -9.61 5.57
C LEU A 126 -10.72 -10.39 5.88
N LEU A 127 -9.79 -9.79 6.65
CA LEU A 127 -8.56 -10.46 7.08
C LEU A 127 -8.83 -11.68 7.96
N SER A 128 -9.94 -11.68 8.71
CA SER A 128 -10.36 -12.81 9.53
C SER A 128 -10.93 -13.96 8.72
N GLN A 129 -11.76 -13.67 7.71
CA GLN A 129 -12.29 -14.68 6.79
C GLN A 129 -11.17 -15.36 5.95
N GLY A 130 -10.22 -14.58 5.44
CA GLY A 130 -9.08 -15.11 4.67
C GLY A 130 -8.20 -16.07 5.48
N THR A 131 -8.18 -15.93 6.80
CA THR A 131 -7.44 -16.83 7.71
C THR A 131 -8.19 -18.14 7.94
N GLN A 132 -9.51 -18.10 8.07
CA GLN A 132 -10.33 -19.30 8.25
C GLN A 132 -10.21 -20.26 7.07
N LYS A 133 -10.11 -19.75 5.83
CA LYS A 133 -9.88 -20.59 4.64
C LYS A 133 -8.53 -21.33 4.63
N ARG A 134 -7.51 -20.88 5.38
CA ARG A 134 -6.20 -21.59 5.47
C ARG A 134 -6.18 -22.69 6.54
N LEU A 135 -6.96 -22.57 7.60
CA LEU A 135 -7.01 -23.59 8.66
C LEU A 135 -7.81 -24.83 8.28
N VAL A 136 -8.63 -24.77 7.22
CA VAL A 136 -9.47 -25.90 6.76
C VAL A 136 -8.72 -26.88 5.83
N ASN A 137 -7.47 -26.59 5.43
CA ASN A 137 -6.70 -27.46 4.53
C ASN A 137 -5.46 -28.12 5.19
N SER A 138 -5.46 -28.35 6.50
CA SER A 138 -4.32 -28.96 7.22
C SER A 138 -4.66 -30.26 7.97
N PHE A 139 -5.77 -30.88 7.65
CA PHE A 139 -6.04 -32.27 8.02
C PHE A 139 -6.55 -32.98 6.78
N HIS A 140 -5.65 -33.56 5.98
CA HIS A 140 -5.81 -34.78 5.15
C HIS A 140 -4.39 -35.21 4.76
#